data_AF-A0AAI9TRP1-F1
#
_entry.id   AF-A0AAI9TRP1-F1
#
_cell.length_a   1.000
_cell.length_b   1.000
_cell.length_c   1.000
_cell.angle_alpha   90.00
_cell.angle_beta   90.00
_cell.angle_gamma   90.00
#
_symmetry.space_group_name_H-M   'P 1'
#
loop_
_entity.id
_entity.type
_entity.pdbx_description
1 polymer ?
#
loop_
_entity_poly.entity_id
_entity_poly.type
_entity_poly.pdbx_seq_one_letter_code
_entity_poly.pdbx_strand_id
1 'polypeptide(L)'
;MDVFKQYAAVLDSMAGYGNLLGLLIGSEIFSGPDMEDEGSTVHLAPYLKAAARDMKAYIAAMQYRSIPIGYATSAEYTYMQDLGEYLVCGGKSAEAIDFYSVNTYQWSGKSSMGGSRYDDLTSKLEGLAVPIFLSEDGSNTPVPQLLRDQSATFESNMPSIWSGAIVYEWREEGSNYGLVSYTTSGVSTPTTLAGYDALKSKWSAVPANTQPPSTFSSPSCPTSISPHWPIDPSTALPTIAGLDFATIKPLGVSGTAHGTRTLTSRSTPSSNPKSKHDVGVMAGIGVGVGVGVVLIFAAVITFYVRRHRKKRARNTGSSVPETSDTLGARTPDHSAPLTEISRTPLSADLVHPDSPSRLPGSDVRSQELDSVVAHKVRREEV
;
A
#
# COMPACT_ATOMS: atom_id res chain seq x y z
N MET A 1 -24.14 -0.77 1.29
CA MET A 1 -24.22 0.61 1.82
C MET A 1 -23.13 0.88 2.86
N ASP A 2 -22.84 -0.04 3.79
CA ASP A 2 -21.91 0.24 4.90
C ASP A 2 -20.45 0.47 4.45
N VAL A 3 -19.93 -0.33 3.51
CA VAL A 3 -18.57 -0.13 2.95
C VAL A 3 -18.44 1.23 2.25
N PHE A 4 -19.43 1.60 1.45
CA PHE A 4 -19.46 2.90 0.77
C PHE A 4 -19.39 4.07 1.77
N LYS A 5 -20.15 3.99 2.88
CA LYS A 5 -20.11 5.04 3.92
C LYS A 5 -18.72 5.17 4.55
N GLN A 6 -18.00 4.05 4.74
CA GLN A 6 -16.63 4.10 5.25
C GLN A 6 -15.68 4.77 4.26
N TYR A 7 -15.77 4.43 2.97
CA TYR A 7 -14.95 5.06 1.93
C TYR A 7 -15.24 6.55 1.78
N ALA A 8 -16.53 6.93 1.84
CA ALA A 8 -16.95 8.33 1.81
C ALA A 8 -16.37 9.11 3.01
N ALA A 9 -16.44 8.55 4.23
CA ALA A 9 -15.87 9.19 5.41
C ALA A 9 -14.34 9.41 5.30
N VAL A 10 -13.61 8.45 4.72
CA VAL A 10 -12.17 8.61 4.45
C VAL A 10 -11.94 9.75 3.46
N LEU A 11 -12.66 9.77 2.34
CA LEU A 11 -12.57 10.87 1.36
C LEU A 11 -12.87 12.22 2.00
N ASP A 12 -13.94 12.34 2.77
CA ASP A 12 -14.33 13.59 3.42
C ASP A 12 -13.22 14.13 4.33
N SER A 13 -12.54 13.23 5.05
CA SER A 13 -11.44 13.59 5.95
C SER A 13 -10.14 13.98 5.22
N MET A 14 -9.92 13.46 4.01
CA MET A 14 -8.63 13.56 3.32
C MET A 14 -8.65 14.46 2.08
N ALA A 15 -9.82 14.77 1.52
CA ALA A 15 -9.93 15.48 0.24
C ALA A 15 -9.38 16.92 0.28
N GLY A 16 -9.29 17.53 1.47
CA GLY A 16 -8.71 18.86 1.66
C GLY A 16 -7.19 18.92 1.49
N TYR A 17 -6.49 17.79 1.48
CA TYR A 17 -5.03 17.75 1.37
C TYR A 17 -4.59 17.73 -0.10
N GLY A 18 -3.90 18.80 -0.52
CA GLY A 18 -3.37 18.93 -1.88
C GLY A 18 -2.33 17.88 -2.25
N ASN A 19 -1.66 17.30 -1.25
CA ASN A 19 -0.65 16.24 -1.40
C ASN A 19 -1.22 14.81 -1.26
N LEU A 20 -2.55 14.64 -1.16
CA LEU A 20 -3.15 13.31 -1.23
C LEU A 20 -2.99 12.76 -2.66
N LEU A 21 -2.10 11.78 -2.85
CA LEU A 21 -1.82 11.22 -4.18
C LEU A 21 -3.03 10.48 -4.78
N GLY A 22 -3.66 9.61 -4.00
CA GLY A 22 -4.79 8.78 -4.42
C GLY A 22 -5.30 7.92 -3.26
N LEU A 23 -6.36 7.16 -3.49
CA LEU A 23 -6.93 6.22 -2.52
C LEU A 23 -7.13 4.84 -3.14
N LEU A 24 -7.00 3.81 -2.32
CA LEU A 24 -7.25 2.42 -2.71
C LEU A 24 -8.68 2.01 -2.32
N ILE A 25 -9.43 1.42 -3.26
CA ILE A 25 -10.71 0.73 -2.99
C ILE A 25 -10.52 -0.67 -2.41
N GLY A 26 -9.28 -1.08 -2.17
CA GLY A 26 -8.95 -2.41 -1.70
C GLY A 26 -7.48 -2.71 -1.90
N SER A 27 -6.97 -3.58 -1.04
CA SER A 27 -5.67 -4.22 -1.19
C SER A 27 -5.84 -5.70 -0.95
N GLU A 28 -5.30 -6.51 -1.85
CA GLU A 28 -5.17 -7.96 -1.69
C GLU A 28 -6.48 -8.71 -1.34
N ILE A 29 -7.62 -8.21 -1.83
CA ILE A 29 -8.95 -8.83 -1.64
C ILE A 29 -9.10 -10.11 -2.51
N PHE A 30 -8.28 -10.22 -3.54
CA PHE A 30 -8.32 -11.28 -4.55
C PHE A 30 -7.39 -12.43 -4.20
N SER A 31 -7.90 -13.55 -3.69
CA SER A 31 -7.13 -14.78 -3.50
C SER A 31 -7.50 -15.83 -4.56
N GLY A 32 -6.47 -16.57 -5.01
CA GLY A 32 -6.63 -17.65 -5.99
C GLY A 32 -7.19 -18.94 -5.38
N PRO A 33 -7.64 -19.90 -6.20
CA PRO A 33 -8.21 -21.17 -5.73
C PRO A 33 -7.20 -22.03 -4.94
N ASP A 34 -5.90 -21.79 -5.12
CA ASP A 34 -4.81 -22.52 -4.47
C ASP A 34 -4.45 -21.97 -3.08
N MET A 35 -5.13 -20.90 -2.61
CA MET A 35 -5.04 -20.46 -1.23
C MET A 35 -5.95 -21.37 -0.38
N GLU A 36 -5.33 -22.39 0.24
CA GLU A 36 -5.98 -23.53 0.90
C GLU A 36 -7.06 -23.18 1.94
N ASP A 37 -7.10 -21.93 2.46
CA ASP A 37 -7.97 -21.52 3.57
C ASP A 37 -9.12 -20.55 3.18
N GLU A 38 -9.11 -19.92 1.98
CA GLU A 38 -10.07 -18.85 1.63
C GLU A 38 -10.95 -19.13 0.40
N GLY A 39 -10.50 -20.04 -0.48
CA GLY A 39 -11.16 -20.26 -1.77
C GLY A 39 -11.03 -19.06 -2.72
N SER A 40 -11.53 -19.19 -3.95
CA SER A 40 -11.42 -18.13 -4.95
C SER A 40 -12.38 -16.97 -4.68
N THR A 41 -11.86 -15.77 -4.47
CA THR A 41 -12.67 -14.54 -4.32
C THR A 41 -12.91 -13.81 -5.65
N VAL A 42 -12.66 -14.49 -6.77
CA VAL A 42 -12.76 -13.92 -8.13
C VAL A 42 -14.11 -13.23 -8.40
N HIS A 43 -15.20 -13.74 -7.81
CA HIS A 43 -16.55 -13.21 -7.92
C HIS A 43 -16.71 -11.77 -7.36
N LEU A 44 -15.73 -11.24 -6.62
CA LEU A 44 -15.73 -9.88 -6.09
C LEU A 44 -15.32 -8.80 -7.11
N ALA A 45 -14.80 -9.17 -8.28
CA ALA A 45 -14.27 -8.23 -9.28
C ALA A 45 -15.29 -7.15 -9.69
N PRO A 46 -16.56 -7.50 -10.01
CA PRO A 46 -17.57 -6.50 -10.32
C PRO A 46 -17.83 -5.52 -9.18
N TYR A 47 -17.68 -5.94 -7.92
CA TYR A 47 -17.87 -5.08 -6.75
C TYR A 47 -16.73 -4.10 -6.55
N LEU A 48 -15.49 -4.52 -6.82
CA LEU A 48 -14.34 -3.60 -6.83
C LEU A 48 -14.50 -2.53 -7.91
N LYS A 49 -14.84 -2.94 -9.14
CA LYS A 49 -15.07 -2.00 -10.23
C LYS A 49 -16.24 -1.04 -9.93
N ALA A 50 -17.32 -1.55 -9.31
CA ALA A 50 -18.41 -0.72 -8.82
C ALA A 50 -17.98 0.24 -7.71
N ALA A 51 -17.11 -0.18 -6.79
CA ALA A 51 -16.58 0.70 -5.75
C ALA A 51 -15.77 1.86 -6.35
N ALA A 52 -14.91 1.60 -7.35
CA ALA A 52 -14.20 2.66 -8.07
C ALA A 52 -15.18 3.65 -8.73
N ARG A 53 -16.19 3.15 -9.45
CA ARG A 53 -17.25 3.96 -10.03
C ARG A 53 -17.94 4.85 -9.00
N ASP A 54 -18.37 4.25 -7.89
CA ASP A 54 -19.17 4.91 -6.86
C ASP A 54 -18.34 5.96 -6.12
N MET A 55 -17.06 5.69 -5.83
CA MET A 55 -16.18 6.67 -5.20
C MET A 55 -15.85 7.85 -6.12
N LYS A 56 -15.66 7.60 -7.42
CA LYS A 56 -15.43 8.67 -8.41
C LYS A 56 -16.68 9.54 -8.60
N ALA A 57 -17.87 8.93 -8.61
CA ALA A 57 -19.13 9.66 -8.61
C ALA A 57 -19.30 10.51 -7.34
N TYR A 58 -18.93 9.98 -6.18
CA TYR A 58 -18.97 10.71 -4.91
C TYR A 58 -18.03 11.92 -4.90
N ILE A 59 -16.77 11.74 -5.34
CA ILE A 59 -15.78 12.82 -5.50
C ILE A 59 -16.36 13.96 -6.34
N ALA A 60 -16.99 13.62 -7.48
CA ALA A 60 -17.60 14.61 -8.36
C ALA A 60 -18.80 15.32 -7.70
N ALA A 61 -19.68 14.59 -7.03
CA ALA A 61 -20.84 15.15 -6.34
C ALA A 61 -20.45 16.09 -5.19
N MET A 62 -19.38 15.76 -4.47
CA MET A 62 -18.80 16.58 -3.40
C MET A 62 -17.91 17.72 -3.91
N GLN A 63 -17.72 17.84 -5.22
CA GLN A 63 -16.86 18.86 -5.84
C GLN A 63 -15.42 18.87 -5.29
N TYR A 64 -14.91 17.69 -4.92
CA TYR A 64 -13.53 17.54 -4.53
C TYR A 64 -12.59 17.64 -5.74
N ARG A 65 -11.30 17.88 -5.47
CA ARG A 65 -10.26 17.63 -6.49
C ARG A 65 -10.45 16.20 -7.01
N SER A 66 -10.21 15.99 -8.30
CA SER A 66 -10.21 14.65 -8.92
C SER A 66 -9.10 13.78 -8.32
N ILE A 67 -9.39 13.18 -7.17
CA ILE A 67 -8.49 12.28 -6.43
C ILE A 67 -8.54 10.92 -7.14
N PRO A 68 -7.41 10.40 -7.64
CA PRO A 68 -7.35 9.10 -8.28
C PRO A 68 -7.79 7.97 -7.35
N ILE A 69 -8.56 7.01 -7.87
CA ILE A 69 -9.01 5.82 -7.17
C ILE A 69 -8.39 4.58 -7.81
N GLY A 70 -7.59 3.83 -7.04
CA GLY A 70 -6.88 2.65 -7.53
C GLY A 70 -7.13 1.39 -6.71
N TYR A 71 -6.40 0.33 -7.04
CA TYR A 71 -6.45 -0.96 -6.36
C TYR A 71 -5.04 -1.54 -6.22
N ALA A 72 -4.78 -2.21 -5.09
CA ALA A 72 -3.52 -2.90 -4.84
C ALA A 72 -3.73 -4.42 -4.85
N THR A 73 -2.84 -5.15 -5.53
CA THR A 73 -2.88 -6.61 -5.66
C THR A 73 -1.57 -7.24 -5.21
N SER A 74 -1.53 -8.56 -5.04
CA SER A 74 -0.29 -9.29 -4.81
C SER A 74 0.30 -9.82 -6.11
N ALA A 75 1.63 -9.74 -6.27
CA ALA A 75 2.34 -10.40 -7.38
C ALA A 75 2.27 -11.94 -7.32
N GLU A 76 1.86 -12.51 -6.20
CA GLU A 76 1.67 -13.95 -6.03
C GLU A 76 0.29 -14.44 -6.48
N TYR A 77 -0.67 -13.54 -6.70
CA TYR A 77 -2.03 -13.95 -7.05
C TYR A 77 -2.16 -14.40 -8.50
N THR A 78 -2.83 -15.54 -8.66
CA THR A 78 -3.11 -16.16 -9.95
C THR A 78 -3.80 -15.21 -10.93
N TYR A 79 -4.77 -14.42 -10.45
CA TYR A 79 -5.57 -13.53 -11.29
C TYR A 79 -5.07 -12.07 -11.33
N MET A 80 -3.83 -11.82 -10.93
CA MET A 80 -3.28 -10.45 -10.85
C MET A 80 -3.42 -9.69 -12.17
N GLN A 81 -3.13 -10.33 -13.30
CA GLN A 81 -3.22 -9.70 -14.62
C GLN A 81 -4.68 -9.52 -15.06
N ASP A 82 -5.48 -10.60 -15.03
CA ASP A 82 -6.88 -10.57 -15.46
C ASP A 82 -7.70 -9.54 -14.66
N LEU A 83 -7.43 -9.43 -13.35
CA LEU A 83 -8.06 -8.43 -12.50
C LEU A 83 -7.69 -7.01 -12.92
N GLY A 84 -6.40 -6.74 -13.16
CA GLY A 84 -5.94 -5.43 -13.63
C GLY A 84 -6.63 -5.05 -14.93
N GLU A 85 -6.59 -5.93 -15.92
CA GLU A 85 -7.24 -5.74 -17.22
C GLU A 85 -8.75 -5.50 -17.08
N TYR A 86 -9.43 -6.31 -16.26
CA TYR A 86 -10.86 -6.15 -15.98
C TYR A 86 -11.20 -4.79 -15.34
N LEU A 87 -10.41 -4.34 -14.37
CA LEU A 87 -10.67 -3.10 -13.65
C LEU A 87 -10.47 -1.85 -14.53
N VAL A 88 -9.68 -1.93 -15.61
CA VAL A 88 -9.46 -0.80 -16.54
C VAL A 88 -10.27 -0.87 -17.84
N CYS A 89 -10.83 -2.02 -18.18
CA CYS A 89 -11.45 -2.23 -19.47
C CYS A 89 -12.82 -1.53 -19.64
N GLY A 90 -13.31 -1.49 -20.88
CA GLY A 90 -14.71 -1.16 -21.18
C GLY A 90 -14.95 0.28 -21.63
N GLY A 91 -13.89 1.08 -21.78
CA GLY A 91 -13.94 2.42 -22.38
C GLY A 91 -14.69 3.49 -21.58
N LYS A 92 -15.20 3.14 -20.40
CA LYS A 92 -15.90 4.06 -19.48
C LYS A 92 -14.96 4.49 -18.38
N SER A 93 -14.31 5.64 -18.55
CA SER A 93 -13.38 6.20 -17.55
C SER A 93 -14.02 6.40 -16.17
N ALA A 94 -15.35 6.59 -16.09
CA ALA A 94 -16.07 6.69 -14.82
C ALA A 94 -16.11 5.37 -14.03
N GLU A 95 -16.00 4.21 -14.70
CA GLU A 95 -16.04 2.88 -14.08
C GLU A 95 -14.64 2.27 -13.90
N ALA A 96 -13.65 2.73 -14.67
CA ALA A 96 -12.27 2.27 -14.57
C ALA A 96 -11.57 2.82 -13.32
N ILE A 97 -10.69 2.02 -12.74
CA ILE A 97 -9.69 2.51 -11.77
C ILE A 97 -8.72 3.48 -12.45
N ASP A 98 -8.10 4.37 -11.68
CA ASP A 98 -7.18 5.39 -12.16
C ASP A 98 -5.70 4.96 -12.06
N PHE A 99 -5.38 3.95 -11.25
CA PHE A 99 -4.05 3.34 -11.13
C PHE A 99 -4.15 1.92 -10.58
N TYR A 100 -3.16 1.08 -10.87
CA TYR A 100 -3.07 -0.29 -10.37
C TYR A 100 -1.73 -0.52 -9.70
N SER A 101 -1.70 -1.02 -8.47
CA SER A 101 -0.46 -1.20 -7.74
C SER A 101 -0.25 -2.64 -7.31
N VAL A 102 1.01 -3.03 -7.14
CA VAL A 102 1.39 -4.40 -6.85
C VAL A 102 2.25 -4.47 -5.59
N ASN A 103 1.86 -5.33 -4.65
CA ASN A 103 2.66 -5.76 -3.53
C ASN A 103 3.55 -6.91 -4.00
N THR A 104 4.87 -6.78 -3.89
CA THR A 104 5.82 -7.81 -4.34
C THR A 104 7.06 -7.90 -3.46
N TYR A 105 7.30 -9.10 -2.94
CA TYR A 105 8.47 -9.44 -2.14
C TYR A 105 9.38 -10.47 -2.85
N GLN A 106 9.19 -10.64 -4.16
CA GLN A 106 9.84 -11.68 -4.95
C GLN A 106 11.35 -11.43 -5.16
N TRP A 107 11.81 -10.18 -5.03
CA TRP A 107 13.23 -9.84 -5.09
C TRP A 107 13.89 -9.98 -3.72
N SER A 108 14.68 -11.04 -3.53
CA SER A 108 15.42 -11.28 -2.29
C SER A 108 16.95 -11.21 -2.51
N GLY A 109 17.63 -10.41 -1.69
CA GLY A 109 19.10 -10.28 -1.70
C GLY A 109 19.72 -9.89 -3.05
N LYS A 110 20.74 -10.65 -3.46
CA LYS A 110 21.48 -10.43 -4.72
C LYS A 110 20.77 -11.14 -5.89
N SER A 111 19.53 -10.76 -6.17
CA SER A 111 18.76 -11.28 -7.30
C SER A 111 19.04 -10.52 -8.61
N SER A 112 18.31 -10.90 -9.67
CA SER A 112 18.25 -10.26 -10.99
C SER A 112 16.78 -10.12 -11.43
N MET A 113 16.52 -9.45 -12.56
CA MET A 113 15.15 -9.34 -13.11
C MET A 113 14.47 -10.72 -13.24
N GLY A 114 15.11 -11.68 -13.91
CA GLY A 114 14.58 -13.04 -14.04
C GLY A 114 14.61 -13.85 -12.74
N GLY A 115 15.65 -13.69 -11.91
CA GLY A 115 15.73 -14.40 -10.63
C GLY A 115 14.65 -13.98 -9.63
N SER A 116 14.21 -12.72 -9.71
CA SER A 116 13.13 -12.15 -8.90
C SER A 116 11.77 -12.20 -9.58
N ARG A 117 11.72 -12.56 -10.87
CA ARG A 117 10.52 -12.54 -11.72
C ARG A 117 9.93 -11.14 -11.96
N TYR A 118 10.74 -10.09 -11.77
CA TYR A 118 10.35 -8.73 -12.10
C TYR A 118 10.16 -8.53 -13.61
N ASP A 119 10.86 -9.30 -14.45
CA ASP A 119 10.64 -9.35 -15.89
C ASP A 119 9.28 -9.94 -16.27
N ASP A 120 8.89 -11.07 -15.66
CA ASP A 120 7.55 -11.65 -15.80
C ASP A 120 6.48 -10.64 -15.36
N LEU A 121 6.67 -10.04 -14.18
CA LEU A 121 5.73 -9.08 -13.61
C LEU A 121 5.56 -7.85 -14.51
N THR A 122 6.67 -7.31 -15.02
CA THR A 122 6.67 -6.17 -15.95
C THR A 122 5.96 -6.53 -17.25
N SER A 123 6.29 -7.68 -17.85
CA SER A 123 5.71 -8.12 -19.14
C SER A 123 4.19 -8.34 -19.05
N LYS A 124 3.69 -8.78 -17.89
CA LYS A 124 2.25 -8.98 -17.68
C LYS A 124 1.46 -7.68 -17.55
N LEU A 125 2.10 -6.58 -17.15
CA LEU A 125 1.40 -5.35 -16.77
C LEU A 125 1.76 -4.15 -17.65
N GLU A 126 2.78 -4.25 -18.53
CA GLU A 126 3.24 -3.14 -19.35
C GLU A 126 2.18 -2.54 -20.29
N GLY A 127 1.08 -3.25 -20.57
CA GLY A 127 -0.02 -2.79 -21.43
C GLY A 127 -1.23 -2.21 -20.68
N LEU A 128 -1.18 -2.08 -19.35
CA LEU A 128 -2.28 -1.49 -18.58
C LEU A 128 -2.45 -0.01 -18.93
N ALA A 129 -3.68 0.38 -19.25
CA ALA A 129 -4.05 1.74 -19.65
C ALA A 129 -4.11 2.76 -18.49
N VAL A 130 -3.41 2.48 -17.40
CA VAL A 130 -3.33 3.29 -16.19
C VAL A 130 -1.92 3.19 -15.60
N PRO A 131 -1.45 4.20 -14.87
CA PRO A 131 -0.19 4.11 -14.14
C PRO A 131 -0.13 2.88 -13.23
N ILE A 132 1.00 2.18 -13.28
CA ILE A 132 1.29 1.07 -12.37
C ILE A 132 2.52 1.36 -11.50
N PHE A 133 2.53 0.92 -10.26
CA PHE A 133 3.67 1.07 -9.33
C PHE A 133 3.70 -0.07 -8.32
N LEU A 134 4.84 -0.26 -7.65
CA LEU A 134 4.96 -1.22 -6.56
C LEU A 134 4.43 -0.56 -5.28
N SER A 135 3.25 -0.98 -4.79
CA SER A 135 2.67 -0.42 -3.56
C SER A 135 3.37 -0.91 -2.30
N GLU A 136 4.00 -2.08 -2.39
CA GLU A 136 4.89 -2.62 -1.37
C GLU A 136 6.01 -3.40 -2.08
N ASP A 137 7.26 -3.08 -1.73
CA ASP A 137 8.44 -3.88 -2.07
C ASP A 137 9.48 -3.90 -0.94
N GLY A 138 10.63 -4.53 -1.20
CA GLY A 138 11.67 -4.72 -0.20
C GLY A 138 11.51 -6.01 0.61
N SER A 139 11.80 -7.17 -0.01
CA SER A 139 11.96 -8.43 0.75
C SER A 139 12.94 -8.22 1.92
N ASN A 140 12.59 -8.67 3.12
CA ASN A 140 13.48 -8.63 4.29
C ASN A 140 14.48 -9.79 4.34
N THR A 141 14.62 -10.55 3.24
CA THR A 141 15.59 -11.65 3.13
C THR A 141 16.64 -11.38 2.04
N PRO A 142 17.94 -11.63 2.32
CA PRO A 142 18.52 -12.00 3.61
C PRO A 142 18.53 -10.82 4.60
N VAL A 143 18.87 -11.10 5.87
CA VAL A 143 19.11 -10.08 6.90
C VAL A 143 20.63 -9.84 7.03
N PRO A 144 21.12 -8.58 7.03
CA PRO A 144 20.36 -7.34 6.85
C PRO A 144 19.83 -7.16 5.42
N GLN A 145 18.70 -6.47 5.30
CA GLN A 145 18.05 -6.16 4.04
C GLN A 145 18.99 -5.37 3.12
N LEU A 146 19.06 -5.77 1.84
CA LEU A 146 19.97 -5.14 0.87
C LEU A 146 19.28 -4.13 -0.07
N LEU A 147 17.95 -4.18 -0.19
CA LEU A 147 17.12 -3.31 -1.03
C LEU A 147 17.67 -3.12 -2.46
N ARG A 148 18.15 -4.20 -3.07
CA ARG A 148 18.75 -4.16 -4.43
C ARG A 148 17.71 -4.08 -5.55
N ASP A 149 16.48 -4.47 -5.26
CA ASP A 149 15.28 -4.23 -6.06
C ASP A 149 15.14 -2.75 -6.42
N GLN A 150 15.46 -1.83 -5.50
CA GLN A 150 15.37 -0.39 -5.76
C GLN A 150 16.25 0.07 -6.94
N SER A 151 17.47 -0.47 -7.08
CA SER A 151 18.29 -0.18 -8.27
C SER A 151 17.62 -0.71 -9.54
N ALA A 152 16.99 -1.88 -9.50
CA ALA A 152 16.29 -2.42 -10.67
C ALA A 152 15.06 -1.57 -11.02
N THR A 153 14.23 -1.22 -10.05
CA THR A 153 13.02 -0.41 -10.22
C THR A 153 13.32 0.94 -10.87
N PHE A 154 14.46 1.56 -10.53
CA PHE A 154 14.76 2.94 -10.93
C PHE A 154 15.84 3.12 -12.00
N GLU A 155 16.67 2.11 -12.30
CA GLU A 155 17.79 2.25 -13.26
C GLU A 155 17.67 1.32 -14.48
N SER A 156 16.74 0.36 -14.49
CA SER A 156 16.58 -0.60 -15.59
C SER A 156 15.60 -0.12 -16.69
N ASN A 157 14.91 -1.04 -17.36
CA ASN A 157 13.77 -0.76 -18.22
C ASN A 157 12.46 -0.53 -17.43
N MET A 158 12.45 -0.77 -16.11
CA MET A 158 11.25 -0.56 -15.30
C MET A 158 10.72 0.89 -15.32
N PRO A 159 11.53 1.96 -15.27
CA PRO A 159 11.03 3.35 -15.25
C PRO A 159 10.19 3.78 -16.45
N SER A 160 10.27 3.08 -17.59
CA SER A 160 9.41 3.38 -18.76
C SER A 160 8.00 2.77 -18.66
N ILE A 161 7.79 1.89 -17.68
CA ILE A 161 6.56 1.10 -17.48
C ILE A 161 5.97 1.37 -16.09
N TRP A 162 6.82 1.32 -15.05
CA TRP A 162 6.48 1.50 -13.66
C TRP A 162 6.68 2.95 -13.21
N SER A 163 5.73 3.42 -12.40
CA SER A 163 5.70 4.77 -11.82
C SER A 163 6.40 4.85 -10.45
N GLY A 164 7.26 3.87 -10.13
CA GLY A 164 8.06 3.81 -8.90
C GLY A 164 7.63 2.72 -7.93
N ALA A 165 8.06 2.86 -6.68
CA ALA A 165 7.86 1.90 -5.61
C ALA A 165 7.74 2.55 -4.23
N ILE A 166 7.07 1.85 -3.32
CA ILE A 166 6.97 2.17 -1.89
C ILE A 166 7.53 0.99 -1.09
N VAL A 167 8.61 1.23 -0.35
CA VAL A 167 9.27 0.21 0.47
C VAL A 167 8.45 -0.07 1.73
N TYR A 168 8.18 -1.35 1.98
CA TYR A 168 7.53 -1.83 3.20
C TYR A 168 8.61 -2.24 4.23
N GLU A 169 8.69 -1.68 5.44
CA GLU A 169 7.89 -0.58 6.00
C GLU A 169 8.76 0.35 6.87
N TRP A 170 8.21 1.52 7.26
CA TRP A 170 8.99 2.49 8.04
C TRP A 170 9.36 1.97 9.44
N ARG A 171 8.36 1.55 10.22
CA ARG A 171 8.52 1.17 11.63
C ARG A 171 8.80 -0.33 11.74
N GLU A 172 9.80 -0.70 12.53
CA GLU A 172 10.06 -2.08 12.87
C GLU A 172 8.96 -2.63 13.79
N GLU A 173 8.35 -3.71 13.33
CA GLU A 173 7.33 -4.49 14.01
C GLU A 173 7.73 -5.98 14.03
N GLY A 174 6.85 -6.87 14.51
CA GLY A 174 7.14 -8.30 14.62
C GLY A 174 7.42 -9.01 13.29
N SER A 175 7.13 -8.36 12.16
CA SER A 175 7.36 -8.84 10.79
C SER A 175 8.82 -8.69 10.34
N ASN A 176 9.63 -7.87 11.02
CA ASN A 176 11.03 -7.55 10.72
C ASN A 176 11.25 -6.90 9.34
N TYR A 177 10.36 -5.98 8.93
CA TYR A 177 10.47 -5.20 7.68
C TYR A 177 10.86 -3.74 7.91
N GLY A 178 10.99 -3.30 9.16
CA GLY A 178 11.19 -1.91 9.50
C GLY A 178 12.52 -1.34 9.06
N LEU A 179 12.48 -0.11 8.59
CA LEU A 179 13.67 0.70 8.35
C LEU A 179 14.18 1.37 9.63
N VAL A 180 13.29 1.65 10.58
CA VAL A 180 13.64 2.31 11.85
C VAL A 180 12.95 1.65 13.04
N SER A 181 13.54 1.77 14.23
CA SER A 181 12.98 1.25 15.48
C SER A 181 12.68 2.39 16.47
N TYR A 182 11.63 2.21 17.26
CA TYR A 182 11.26 3.14 18.33
C TYR A 182 11.37 2.44 19.67
N THR A 183 12.03 3.08 20.63
CA THR A 183 12.18 2.56 22.00
C THR A 183 10.99 2.90 22.89
N THR A 184 10.10 3.77 22.44
CA THR A 184 8.91 4.21 23.18
C THR A 184 7.67 4.22 22.28
N SER A 185 6.49 4.20 22.91
CA SER A 185 5.19 4.35 22.23
C SER A 185 4.82 5.81 21.94
N GLY A 186 5.58 6.78 22.46
CA GLY A 186 5.34 8.21 22.29
C GLY A 186 6.17 8.84 21.17
N VAL A 187 6.12 10.18 21.08
CA VAL A 187 6.94 10.94 20.15
C VAL A 187 8.41 10.81 20.54
N SER A 188 9.20 10.14 19.69
CA SER A 188 10.65 10.01 19.88
C SER A 188 11.36 9.95 18.53
N THR A 189 12.62 10.39 18.50
CA THR A 189 13.51 10.14 17.35
C THR A 189 13.78 8.64 17.25
N PRO A 190 13.54 8.00 16.10
CA PRO A 190 13.79 6.58 15.95
C PRO A 190 15.28 6.29 15.74
N THR A 191 15.68 5.04 16.02
CA THR A 191 17.00 4.52 15.67
C THR A 191 16.93 3.88 14.29
N THR A 192 17.81 4.29 13.38
CA THR A 192 17.89 3.70 12.04
C THR A 192 18.40 2.26 12.09
N LEU A 193 17.81 1.39 11.28
CA LEU A 193 18.24 0.01 11.09
C LEU A 193 19.03 -0.13 9.78
N ALA A 194 19.64 -1.29 9.55
CA ALA A 194 20.47 -1.53 8.37
C ALA A 194 19.71 -1.31 7.04
N GLY A 195 18.39 -1.61 7.01
CA GLY A 195 17.54 -1.36 5.85
C GLY A 195 17.46 0.13 5.49
N TYR A 196 17.43 1.03 6.49
CA TYR A 196 17.40 2.48 6.23
C TYR A 196 18.67 2.96 5.51
N ASP A 197 19.84 2.51 5.96
CA ASP A 197 21.11 2.89 5.34
C ASP A 197 21.24 2.31 3.92
N ALA A 198 20.78 1.07 3.72
CA ALA A 198 20.70 0.45 2.40
C ALA A 198 19.79 1.27 1.47
N LEU A 199 18.57 1.59 1.90
CA LEU A 199 17.61 2.36 1.11
C LEU A 199 18.15 3.73 0.75
N LYS A 200 18.65 4.46 1.75
CA LYS A 200 19.24 5.79 1.58
C LYS A 200 20.37 5.75 0.56
N SER A 201 21.25 4.75 0.64
CA SER A 201 22.32 4.58 -0.34
C SER A 201 21.79 4.35 -1.75
N LYS A 202 20.72 3.57 -1.92
CA LYS A 202 20.12 3.32 -3.23
C LYS A 202 19.43 4.55 -3.81
N TRP A 203 18.55 5.17 -3.05
CA TRP A 203 17.78 6.33 -3.50
C TRP A 203 18.63 7.58 -3.71
N SER A 204 19.79 7.70 -3.04
CA SER A 204 20.74 8.78 -3.32
C SER A 204 21.29 8.79 -4.75
N ALA A 205 21.24 7.64 -5.44
CA ALA A 205 21.71 7.49 -6.82
C ALA A 205 20.57 7.47 -7.86
N VAL A 206 19.30 7.47 -7.41
CA VAL A 206 18.15 7.40 -8.31
C VAL A 206 18.01 8.72 -9.07
N PRO A 207 18.10 8.71 -10.42
CA PRO A 207 17.87 9.92 -11.19
C PRO A 207 16.40 10.32 -11.15
N ALA A 208 16.12 11.61 -11.31
CA ALA A 208 14.75 12.05 -11.52
C ALA A 208 14.21 11.43 -12.82
N ASN A 209 13.11 10.68 -12.74
CA ASN A 209 12.44 10.22 -13.95
C ASN A 209 11.75 11.42 -14.61
N THR A 210 12.26 11.81 -15.78
CA THR A 210 11.74 12.94 -16.57
C THR A 210 10.89 12.48 -17.75
N GLN A 211 10.75 11.17 -17.94
CA GLN A 211 9.95 10.62 -19.02
C GLN A 211 8.51 10.41 -18.54
N PRO A 212 7.51 10.89 -19.30
CA PRO A 212 6.12 10.54 -19.00
C PRO A 212 5.95 9.03 -19.21
N PRO A 213 5.21 8.33 -18.34
CA PRO A 213 4.90 6.92 -18.54
C PRO A 213 4.12 6.73 -19.85
N SER A 214 4.32 5.58 -20.49
CA SER A 214 3.60 5.22 -21.71
C SER A 214 2.09 5.22 -21.45
N THR A 215 1.33 5.94 -22.28
CA THR A 215 -0.13 5.98 -22.20
C THR A 215 -0.72 4.95 -23.15
N PHE A 216 -1.40 3.93 -22.63
CA PHE A 216 -2.13 2.97 -23.44
C PHE A 216 -3.61 3.34 -23.50
N SER A 217 -4.25 3.06 -24.64
CA SER A 217 -5.70 3.19 -24.75
C SER A 217 -6.38 2.13 -23.89
N SER A 218 -7.45 2.50 -23.17
CA SER A 218 -8.24 1.55 -22.39
C SER A 218 -8.69 0.37 -23.27
N PRO A 219 -8.35 -0.87 -22.91
CA PRO A 219 -8.71 -2.03 -23.71
C PRO A 219 -10.22 -2.30 -23.65
N SER A 220 -10.74 -2.96 -24.69
CA SER A 220 -12.07 -3.59 -24.62
C SER A 220 -12.03 -4.71 -23.59
N CYS A 221 -13.12 -4.90 -22.84
CA CYS A 221 -13.21 -6.03 -21.94
C CYS A 221 -13.27 -7.36 -22.72
N PRO A 222 -12.72 -8.46 -22.18
CA PRO A 222 -12.84 -9.78 -22.79
C PRO A 222 -14.30 -10.14 -23.09
N THR A 223 -14.61 -10.66 -24.28
CA THR A 223 -16.01 -10.96 -24.65
C THR A 223 -16.47 -12.37 -24.24
N SER A 224 -15.57 -13.17 -23.65
CA SER A 224 -15.84 -14.57 -23.31
C SER A 224 -15.33 -14.93 -21.92
N ILE A 225 -16.13 -15.70 -21.19
CA ILE A 225 -15.79 -16.29 -19.90
C ILE A 225 -14.85 -17.48 -20.12
N SER A 226 -13.83 -17.66 -19.29
CA SER A 226 -12.99 -18.86 -19.27
C SER A 226 -13.02 -19.55 -17.89
N PRO A 227 -12.63 -20.84 -17.79
CA PRO A 227 -12.49 -21.50 -16.49
C PRO A 227 -11.44 -20.83 -15.58
N HIS A 228 -10.49 -20.10 -16.17
CA HIS A 228 -9.48 -19.34 -15.44
C HIS A 228 -10.09 -18.03 -14.90
N TRP A 229 -10.74 -17.25 -15.74
CA TRP A 229 -11.38 -16.00 -15.35
C TRP A 229 -12.89 -16.07 -15.59
N PRO A 230 -13.69 -16.48 -14.57
CA PRO A 230 -15.11 -16.76 -14.73
C PRO A 230 -16.01 -15.50 -14.70
N ILE A 231 -15.43 -14.31 -14.83
CA ILE A 231 -16.17 -13.04 -14.74
C ILE A 231 -16.64 -12.63 -16.14
N ASP A 232 -17.95 -12.42 -16.27
CA ASP A 232 -18.53 -11.80 -17.46
C ASP A 232 -18.44 -10.27 -17.36
N PRO A 233 -17.60 -9.61 -18.17
CA PRO A 233 -17.48 -8.16 -18.11
C PRO A 233 -18.59 -7.41 -18.84
N SER A 234 -19.49 -8.11 -19.54
CA SER A 234 -20.69 -7.50 -20.13
C SER A 234 -21.83 -7.35 -19.12
N THR A 235 -21.77 -8.08 -17.99
CA THR A 235 -22.74 -7.97 -16.90
C THR A 235 -22.68 -6.58 -16.26
N ALA A 236 -23.86 -6.01 -16.01
CA ALA A 236 -23.96 -4.70 -15.36
C ALA A 236 -23.31 -4.73 -13.97
N LEU A 237 -22.50 -3.72 -13.67
CA LEU A 237 -21.89 -3.57 -12.36
C LEU A 237 -22.97 -3.42 -11.28
N PRO A 238 -22.79 -4.00 -10.09
CA PRO A 238 -23.74 -3.89 -9.00
C PRO A 238 -23.98 -2.41 -8.64
N THR A 239 -25.19 -2.10 -8.18
CA THR A 239 -25.59 -0.76 -7.71
C THR A 239 -25.98 -0.79 -6.24
N ILE A 240 -25.79 0.34 -5.55
CA ILE A 240 -26.17 0.46 -4.14
C ILE A 240 -27.61 0.97 -4.07
N ALA A 241 -28.52 0.12 -3.58
CA ALA A 241 -29.93 0.49 -3.43
C ALA A 241 -30.10 1.78 -2.61
N GLY A 242 -30.85 2.73 -3.16
CA GLY A 242 -31.14 4.02 -2.50
C GLY A 242 -30.01 5.06 -2.54
N LEU A 243 -28.88 4.78 -3.21
CA LEU A 243 -27.84 5.78 -3.43
C LEU A 243 -28.13 6.56 -4.70
N ASP A 244 -28.36 7.87 -4.56
CA ASP A 244 -28.50 8.81 -5.67
C ASP A 244 -27.51 9.96 -5.52
N PHE A 245 -26.44 9.92 -6.31
CA PHE A 245 -25.39 10.94 -6.31
C PHE A 245 -25.91 12.33 -6.70
N ALA A 246 -27.03 12.45 -7.42
CA ALA A 246 -27.61 13.75 -7.77
C ALA A 246 -28.20 14.48 -6.55
N THR A 247 -28.49 13.75 -5.47
CA THR A 247 -28.99 14.32 -4.22
C THR A 247 -27.88 14.77 -3.27
N ILE A 248 -26.65 14.32 -3.52
CA ILE A 248 -25.48 14.65 -2.69
C ILE A 248 -24.99 16.04 -3.07
N LYS A 249 -24.78 16.89 -2.06
CA LYS A 249 -24.23 18.23 -2.23
C LYS A 249 -23.13 18.46 -1.20
N PRO A 250 -22.07 19.22 -1.53
CA PRO A 250 -21.13 19.68 -0.54
C PRO A 250 -21.89 20.45 0.54
N LEU A 251 -21.58 20.20 1.81
CA LEU A 251 -22.06 21.06 2.89
C LEU A 251 -21.51 22.47 2.61
N GLY A 252 -22.41 23.39 2.30
CA GLY A 252 -22.04 24.78 2.02
C GLY A 252 -21.24 25.33 3.18
N VAL A 253 -19.98 25.70 2.93
CA VAL A 253 -19.18 26.47 3.87
C VAL A 253 -19.89 27.83 4.01
N SER A 254 -20.73 27.98 5.02
CA SER A 254 -21.17 29.30 5.47
C SER A 254 -19.93 30.01 5.99
N GLY A 255 -19.28 30.77 5.11
CA GLY A 255 -18.22 31.68 5.46
C GLY A 255 -18.78 32.76 6.40
N THR A 256 -18.69 32.55 7.71
CA THR A 256 -18.64 33.68 8.63
C THR A 256 -17.27 34.30 8.47
N ALA A 257 -17.19 35.31 7.59
CA ALA A 257 -16.14 36.30 7.61
C ALA A 257 -16.03 36.84 9.05
N HIS A 258 -14.98 36.43 9.78
CA HIS A 258 -14.62 37.08 11.03
C HIS A 258 -14.01 38.43 10.67
N GLY A 259 -14.88 39.42 10.57
CA GLY A 259 -14.50 40.82 10.55
C GLY A 259 -13.66 41.14 11.78
N THR A 260 -12.54 41.79 11.53
CA THR A 260 -11.68 42.43 12.53
C THR A 260 -12.52 43.24 13.51
N ARG A 261 -12.54 42.86 14.79
CA ARG A 261 -12.99 43.73 15.88
C ARG A 261 -11.92 43.86 16.95
N THR A 262 -11.32 45.03 16.89
CA THR A 262 -10.49 45.71 17.88
C THR A 262 -11.05 45.59 19.30
N LEU A 263 -10.18 45.24 20.24
CA LEU A 263 -10.41 45.27 21.68
C LEU A 263 -10.68 46.70 22.15
N THR A 264 -11.84 46.93 22.77
CA THR A 264 -12.03 48.05 23.71
C THR A 264 -12.80 47.56 24.93
N SER A 265 -12.20 47.79 26.09
CA SER A 265 -12.70 47.52 27.43
C SER A 265 -13.82 48.47 27.84
N ARG A 266 -14.81 48.00 28.65
CA ARG A 266 -15.01 48.38 30.07
C ARG A 266 -16.44 48.12 30.60
N SER A 267 -16.46 47.63 31.85
CA SER A 267 -17.46 47.68 32.95
C SER A 267 -18.78 46.89 32.91
N THR A 268 -18.90 46.04 33.94
CA THR A 268 -20.07 45.36 34.51
C THR A 268 -21.02 46.34 35.24
N PRO A 269 -22.26 45.91 35.57
CA PRO A 269 -22.48 45.47 36.96
C PRO A 269 -23.32 44.20 37.14
N SER A 270 -23.09 43.63 38.32
CA SER A 270 -23.64 42.46 39.02
C SER A 270 -25.16 42.26 39.02
N SER A 271 -25.60 41.00 38.88
CA SER A 271 -26.51 40.35 39.85
C SER A 271 -26.59 38.83 39.62
N ASN A 272 -26.21 38.05 40.65
CA ASN A 272 -26.45 36.60 40.78
C ASN A 272 -27.82 36.36 41.46
N PRO A 273 -28.49 35.21 41.24
CA PRO A 273 -28.31 34.09 42.17
C PRO A 273 -28.36 32.65 41.59
N LYS A 274 -27.58 31.76 42.24
CA LYS A 274 -27.79 30.33 42.66
C LYS A 274 -28.85 29.51 41.88
N SER A 275 -28.70 28.25 41.46
CA SER A 275 -28.02 27.01 41.93
C SER A 275 -28.37 25.93 40.87
N LYS A 276 -27.59 24.90 40.53
CA LYS A 276 -27.30 23.65 41.26
C LYS A 276 -26.30 22.84 40.42
N HIS A 277 -25.32 22.24 41.09
CA HIS A 277 -24.46 21.18 40.56
C HIS A 277 -25.23 19.85 40.53
N ASP A 278 -24.91 18.99 39.55
CA ASP A 278 -24.80 17.56 39.80
C ASP A 278 -23.59 17.00 39.04
N VAL A 279 -22.62 16.52 39.82
CA VAL A 279 -21.45 15.75 39.41
C VAL A 279 -21.68 14.35 39.97
N GLY A 280 -21.69 13.34 39.10
CA GLY A 280 -21.92 11.94 39.47
C GLY A 280 -20.86 11.00 38.89
N VAL A 281 -19.75 10.91 39.63
CA VAL A 281 -18.89 9.74 39.92
C VAL A 281 -18.71 8.65 38.85
N MET A 282 -17.47 8.59 38.37
CA MET A 282 -16.79 7.43 37.77
C MET A 282 -16.50 6.34 38.81
N ALA A 283 -16.82 5.08 38.51
CA ALA A 283 -16.10 3.90 39.00
C ALA A 283 -16.51 2.62 38.21
N GLY A 284 -15.52 1.89 37.68
CA GLY A 284 -15.55 0.42 37.64
C GLY A 284 -15.44 -0.31 36.28
N ILE A 285 -14.21 -0.79 35.99
CA ILE A 285 -13.84 -2.10 35.38
C ILE A 285 -14.27 -2.33 33.91
N GLY A 286 -13.42 -2.63 32.93
CA GLY A 286 -12.12 -3.30 32.95
C GLY A 286 -12.22 -4.70 32.32
N VAL A 287 -11.39 -4.96 31.31
CA VAL A 287 -11.11 -6.26 30.64
C VAL A 287 -12.10 -6.70 29.54
N GLY A 288 -11.64 -6.63 28.28
CA GLY A 288 -12.35 -7.25 27.15
C GLY A 288 -11.67 -7.11 25.78
N VAL A 289 -10.78 -6.13 25.59
CA VAL A 289 -10.20 -5.83 24.26
C VAL A 289 -8.85 -6.52 24.02
N GLY A 290 -8.13 -6.91 25.08
CA GLY A 290 -6.81 -7.55 24.95
C GLY A 290 -6.84 -8.99 24.42
N VAL A 291 -7.95 -9.72 24.59
CA VAL A 291 -8.00 -11.15 24.24
C VAL A 291 -8.22 -11.35 22.73
N GLY A 292 -8.99 -10.49 22.06
CA GLY A 292 -9.24 -10.62 20.63
C GLY A 292 -8.00 -10.41 19.77
N VAL A 293 -7.19 -9.39 20.09
CA VAL A 293 -5.96 -9.09 19.36
C VAL A 293 -4.90 -10.16 19.62
N VAL A 294 -4.75 -10.62 20.87
CA VAL A 294 -3.79 -11.68 21.22
C VAL A 294 -4.15 -13.02 20.57
N LEU A 295 -5.44 -13.35 20.41
CA LEU A 295 -5.87 -14.58 19.75
C LEU A 295 -5.62 -14.54 18.23
N ILE A 296 -5.78 -13.39 17.58
CA ILE A 296 -5.48 -13.22 16.15
C ILE A 296 -3.98 -13.34 15.91
N PHE A 297 -3.15 -12.66 16.71
CA PHE A 297 -1.68 -12.77 16.60
C PHE A 297 -1.18 -14.18 16.94
N ALA A 298 -1.76 -14.85 17.94
CA ALA A 298 -1.41 -16.23 18.26
C ALA A 298 -1.78 -17.19 17.12
N ALA A 299 -2.89 -16.98 16.42
CA ALA A 299 -3.27 -17.77 15.26
C ALA A 299 -2.26 -17.61 14.10
N VAL A 300 -1.84 -16.37 13.80
CA VAL A 300 -0.86 -16.07 12.74
C VAL A 300 0.53 -16.66 13.06
N ILE A 301 0.99 -16.54 14.31
CA ILE A 301 2.27 -17.12 14.73
C ILE A 301 2.20 -18.66 14.70
N THR A 302 1.10 -19.24 15.17
CA THR A 302 0.90 -20.70 15.15
C THR A 302 0.84 -21.24 13.72
N PHE A 303 0.24 -20.47 12.79
CA PHE A 303 0.19 -20.77 11.36
C PHE A 303 1.60 -20.78 10.74
N TYR A 304 2.42 -19.75 10.99
CA TYR A 304 3.79 -19.69 10.48
C TYR A 304 4.68 -20.82 11.02
N VAL A 305 4.60 -21.12 12.33
CA VAL A 305 5.37 -22.20 12.95
C VAL A 305 4.94 -23.57 12.43
N ARG A 306 3.63 -23.82 12.25
CA ARG A 306 3.13 -25.09 11.68
C ARG A 306 3.58 -25.28 10.23
N ARG A 307 3.57 -24.21 9.41
CA ARG A 307 4.05 -24.25 8.02
C ARG A 307 5.55 -24.56 7.95
N HIS A 308 6.34 -23.99 8.84
CA HIS A 308 7.78 -24.26 8.90
C HIS A 308 8.12 -25.68 9.39
N ARG A 309 7.36 -26.23 10.34
CA ARG A 309 7.55 -27.61 10.83
C ARG A 309 7.12 -28.66 9.80
N LYS A 310 6.05 -28.41 9.03
CA LYS A 310 5.63 -29.30 7.93
C LYS A 310 6.62 -29.32 6.77
N LYS A 311 7.21 -28.17 6.38
CA LYS A 311 8.28 -28.13 5.37
C LYS A 311 9.52 -28.95 5.80
N ARG A 312 9.87 -28.94 7.10
CA ARG A 312 10.95 -29.79 7.62
C ARG A 312 10.59 -31.28 7.60
N ALA A 313 9.37 -31.66 7.97
CA ALA A 313 8.93 -33.06 7.96
C ALA A 313 8.86 -33.68 6.54
N ARG A 314 8.60 -32.85 5.51
CA ARG A 314 8.58 -33.28 4.11
C ARG A 314 9.99 -33.50 3.53
N ASN A 315 11.01 -32.85 4.09
CA ASN A 315 12.41 -33.03 3.70
C ASN A 315 13.11 -34.20 4.42
N THR A 316 12.51 -34.78 5.47
CA THR A 316 13.05 -35.97 6.17
C THR A 316 12.40 -37.29 5.75
N GLY A 317 11.51 -37.28 4.77
CA GLY A 317 10.74 -38.45 4.32
C GLY A 317 11.05 -38.87 2.89
N SER A 318 12.32 -39.11 2.55
CA SER A 318 12.68 -39.94 1.39
C SER A 318 14.08 -40.50 1.55
N SER A 319 14.17 -41.71 2.11
CA SER A 319 15.33 -42.56 1.94
C SER A 319 14.83 -44.01 1.89
N VAL A 320 14.69 -44.54 0.69
CA VAL A 320 14.66 -45.99 0.42
C VAL A 320 15.98 -46.33 -0.28
N PRO A 321 16.69 -47.39 0.14
CA PRO A 321 18.05 -47.67 -0.31
C PRO A 321 18.03 -48.47 -1.61
N GLU A 322 18.95 -48.17 -2.52
CA GLU A 322 19.29 -49.08 -3.61
C GLU A 322 20.80 -49.31 -3.65
N THR A 323 21.11 -50.58 -3.81
CA THR A 323 22.38 -51.26 -3.64
C THR A 323 23.39 -50.98 -4.73
N SER A 324 24.66 -51.13 -4.35
CA SER A 324 25.88 -51.08 -5.14
C SER A 324 25.80 -51.76 -6.51
N ASP A 325 26.43 -51.15 -7.51
CA ASP A 325 27.47 -51.86 -8.24
C ASP A 325 28.54 -50.92 -8.81
N THR A 326 29.75 -51.48 -8.83
CA THR A 326 31.05 -50.84 -9.01
C THR A 326 31.45 -50.92 -10.49
N LEU A 327 32.09 -49.88 -11.06
CA LEU A 327 33.28 -49.98 -11.92
C LEU A 327 33.68 -48.62 -12.54
N GLY A 328 34.98 -48.29 -12.51
CA GLY A 328 35.69 -47.79 -13.70
C GLY A 328 35.99 -46.29 -13.86
N ALA A 329 37.12 -45.88 -13.28
CA ALA A 329 38.10 -44.86 -13.70
C ALA A 329 37.89 -44.02 -14.99
N ARG A 330 38.10 -42.68 -14.90
CA ARG A 330 39.19 -41.90 -15.55
C ARG A 330 39.02 -40.38 -15.42
N THR A 331 40.03 -39.70 -14.89
CA THR A 331 40.46 -38.33 -15.26
C THR A 331 41.20 -38.39 -16.62
N PRO A 332 41.30 -37.31 -17.44
CA PRO A 332 42.01 -36.05 -17.10
C PRO A 332 41.33 -34.76 -17.64
N ASP A 333 41.45 -33.63 -16.93
CA ASP A 333 42.37 -32.49 -17.17
C ASP A 333 42.07 -31.66 -18.44
N HIS A 334 41.78 -30.37 -18.28
CA HIS A 334 42.32 -29.29 -19.11
C HIS A 334 42.02 -27.91 -18.52
N SER A 335 43.02 -27.06 -18.67
CA SER A 335 43.31 -25.84 -17.92
C SER A 335 43.13 -24.62 -18.83
N ALA A 336 42.39 -23.61 -18.35
CA ALA A 336 42.56 -22.14 -18.55
C ALA A 336 42.63 -21.57 -20.01
N PRO A 337 42.63 -20.22 -20.25
CA PRO A 337 42.59 -19.11 -19.29
C PRO A 337 41.63 -17.93 -19.62
N LEU A 338 41.60 -17.02 -18.64
CA LEU A 338 41.01 -15.68 -18.57
C LEU A 338 41.37 -14.75 -19.74
N THR A 339 40.49 -13.79 -20.00
CA THR A 339 40.85 -12.54 -20.69
C THR A 339 40.30 -11.34 -19.93
N GLU A 340 41.23 -10.47 -19.57
CA GLU A 340 41.13 -9.21 -18.85
C GLU A 340 40.88 -8.07 -19.85
N ILE A 341 39.98 -7.12 -19.55
CA ILE A 341 39.95 -5.82 -20.22
C ILE A 341 39.86 -4.73 -19.16
N SER A 342 40.90 -3.90 -19.11
CA SER A 342 41.05 -2.70 -18.30
C SER A 342 41.21 -1.51 -19.25
N ARG A 343 40.48 -0.41 -19.05
CA ARG A 343 40.83 0.95 -19.51
C ARG A 343 40.21 2.02 -18.59
N THR A 344 41.07 2.55 -17.73
CA THR A 344 41.38 3.94 -17.30
C THR A 344 40.36 5.09 -17.53
N PRO A 345 40.24 6.05 -16.57
CA PRO A 345 39.23 7.12 -16.56
C PRO A 345 39.71 8.43 -17.21
N LEU A 346 38.76 9.33 -17.52
CA LEU A 346 39.01 10.71 -17.91
C LEU A 346 38.42 11.67 -16.85
N SER A 347 39.27 12.54 -16.31
CA SER A 347 38.89 13.70 -15.50
C SER A 347 38.41 14.86 -16.38
N ALA A 348 37.45 15.64 -15.88
CA ALA A 348 37.39 17.08 -16.12
C ALA A 348 36.61 17.77 -14.99
N ASP A 349 37.33 18.67 -14.30
CA ASP A 349 36.85 19.62 -13.31
C ASP A 349 35.77 20.56 -13.87
N LEU A 350 34.75 20.85 -13.07
CA LEU A 350 34.09 22.16 -13.07
C LEU A 350 33.72 22.53 -11.63
N VAL A 351 34.29 23.65 -11.20
CA VAL A 351 34.18 24.28 -9.88
C VAL A 351 33.25 25.49 -9.97
N HIS A 352 32.56 25.80 -8.85
CA HIS A 352 31.88 27.05 -8.44
C HIS A 352 30.39 27.25 -8.77
N PRO A 353 29.63 28.04 -7.97
CA PRO A 353 29.57 28.10 -6.50
C PRO A 353 28.10 28.22 -5.96
N ASP A 354 27.98 28.41 -4.65
CA ASP A 354 26.85 29.02 -3.90
C ASP A 354 25.69 28.14 -3.37
N SER A 355 25.82 27.86 -2.07
CA SER A 355 24.71 27.84 -1.11
C SER A 355 24.28 29.27 -0.76
N PRO A 356 23.03 29.43 -0.28
CA PRO A 356 22.89 30.03 1.06
C PRO A 356 21.94 29.26 1.99
N SER A 357 22.55 28.78 3.07
CA SER A 357 22.14 28.94 4.48
C SER A 357 20.71 29.37 4.86
N ARG A 358 20.08 28.53 5.69
CA ARG A 358 19.39 28.81 6.97
C ARG A 358 18.72 30.17 7.20
N LEU A 359 17.47 30.10 7.69
CA LEU A 359 16.94 31.00 8.72
C LEU A 359 16.09 30.22 9.76
N PRO A 360 15.86 30.78 10.98
CA PRO A 360 15.81 30.05 12.24
C PRO A 360 14.44 30.00 12.94
N GLY A 361 14.32 29.03 13.87
CA GLY A 361 13.55 29.03 15.13
C GLY A 361 12.17 29.71 15.22
N SER A 362 11.14 28.90 15.52
CA SER A 362 10.07 29.32 16.44
C SER A 362 9.34 28.11 17.05
N ASP A 363 9.57 27.96 18.34
CA ASP A 363 8.72 27.43 19.42
C ASP A 363 7.67 26.33 19.17
N VAL A 364 7.92 25.25 19.90
CA VAL A 364 6.99 24.21 20.33
C VAL A 364 5.85 24.82 21.14
N ARG A 365 4.60 24.58 20.70
CA ARG A 365 3.45 24.49 21.60
C ARG A 365 2.54 23.35 21.18
N SER A 366 2.70 22.23 21.86
CA SER A 366 1.79 21.09 21.79
C SER A 366 0.39 21.53 22.22
N GLN A 367 -0.58 21.43 21.31
CA GLN A 367 -1.99 21.36 21.66
C GLN A 367 -2.43 19.90 21.53
N GLU A 368 -2.74 19.34 22.70
CA GLU A 368 -3.36 18.06 22.93
C GLU A 368 -4.76 18.07 22.29
N LEU A 369 -4.98 17.20 21.31
CA LEU A 369 -6.29 16.98 20.67
C LEU A 369 -6.82 15.65 21.19
N ASP A 370 -7.63 15.72 22.24
CA ASP A 370 -8.45 14.62 22.73
C ASP A 370 -9.54 14.30 21.70
N SER A 371 -9.48 13.11 21.11
CA SER A 371 -10.52 12.57 20.25
C SER A 371 -11.46 11.67 21.04
N VAL A 372 -12.70 12.13 21.30
CA VAL A 372 -13.82 11.23 21.64
C VAL A 372 -15.08 11.72 20.95
N VAL A 373 -15.51 11.03 19.90
CA VAL A 373 -16.87 11.11 19.36
C VAL A 373 -17.56 9.78 19.67
N ALA A 374 -18.55 9.83 20.55
CA ALA A 374 -19.42 8.71 20.87
C ALA A 374 -20.66 8.72 19.96
N HIS A 375 -20.90 7.61 19.26
CA HIS A 375 -22.18 7.28 18.63
C HIS A 375 -23.10 6.60 19.64
N LYS A 376 -24.39 6.96 19.63
CA LYS A 376 -25.47 6.22 20.30
C LYS A 376 -26.44 5.70 19.24
N VAL A 377 -26.62 4.38 19.16
CA VAL A 377 -27.77 3.72 18.53
C VAL A 377 -28.57 3.03 19.64
N ARG A 378 -29.88 3.26 19.61
CA ARG A 378 -30.90 2.73 20.51
C ARG A 378 -31.41 1.39 19.98
N ARG A 379 -31.56 0.40 20.85
CA ARG A 379 -32.39 -0.81 20.65
C ARG A 379 -33.24 -0.99 21.91
N GLU A 380 -34.54 -1.17 21.72
CA GLU A 380 -35.51 -1.79 22.62
C GLU A 380 -36.24 -2.84 21.75
N GLU A 381 -36.17 -4.13 22.13
CA GLU A 381 -37.26 -4.97 22.70
C GLU A 381 -38.37 -5.23 21.65
N VAL A 382 -38.63 -6.45 21.17
CA VAL A 382 -38.84 -7.76 21.85
C VAL A 382 -38.27 -8.91 21.00
#